data_AF-A0A1D6JRY5-F1
#
_entry.id   AF-A0A1D6JRY5-F1
#
_cell.length_a   1.000
_cell.length_b   1.000
_cell.length_c   1.000
_cell.angle_alpha   90.00
_cell.angle_beta   90.00
_cell.angle_gamma   90.00
#
_symmetry.space_group_name_H-M   'P 1'
#
loop_
_entity.id
_entity.type
_entity.pdbx_description
1 polymer ?
#
loop_
_entity_poly.entity_id
_entity_poly.type
_entity_poly.pdbx_seq_one_letter_code
_entity_poly.pdbx_strand_id
1 'polypeptide(L)'
;MQMRQQRETLGKHAMHFLAGYISMFSGQGPFQTGITREIDEVLRPGVYSLIDICEESDFQQLHTYLGEGPCRTTLADLVRDYKLHFQYQGKI
;
A
#
# COMPACT_ATOMS: atom_id res chain seq x y z
N MET A 1 -0.22 14.60 21.69
CA MET A 1 -0.04 13.14 21.89
C MET A 1 -1.11 12.27 21.23
N GLN A 2 -2.33 12.76 20.93
CA GLN A 2 -3.39 11.94 20.30
C GLN A 2 -3.09 11.47 18.85
N MET A 3 -2.38 12.26 18.05
CA MET A 3 -2.02 11.89 16.67
C MET A 3 -1.10 10.66 16.60
N ARG A 4 -0.22 10.45 17.59
CA ARG A 4 0.73 9.32 17.62
C ARG A 4 0.01 7.99 17.91
N GLN A 5 -0.93 8.00 18.87
CA GLN A 5 -1.72 6.82 19.23
C GLN A 5 -2.62 6.35 18.07
N GLN A 6 -3.21 7.30 17.32
CA GLN A 6 -3.97 6.97 16.12
C GLN A 6 -3.07 6.41 15.01
N ARG A 7 -1.85 6.95 14.84
CA ARG A 7 -0.87 6.42 13.88
C ARG A 7 -0.42 5.00 14.25
N GLU A 8 -0.22 4.71 15.54
CA GLU A 8 0.11 3.35 16.02
C GLU A 8 -1.04 2.34 15.85
N THR A 9 -2.29 2.79 16.01
CA THR A 9 -3.47 1.92 15.81
C THR A 9 -3.75 1.71 14.33
N LEU A 10 -3.62 2.77 13.51
CA LEU A 10 -3.81 2.71 12.07
C LEU A 10 -2.66 1.93 11.39
N GLY A 11 -1.42 2.07 11.85
CA GLY A 11 -0.26 1.31 11.36
C GLY A 11 -0.48 -0.20 11.44
N LYS A 12 -1.02 -0.69 12.57
CA LYS A 12 -1.39 -2.11 12.75
C LYS A 12 -2.44 -2.62 11.74
N HIS A 13 -3.24 -1.72 11.17
CA HIS A 13 -4.25 -2.06 10.16
C HIS A 13 -3.85 -1.62 8.75
N ALA A 14 -2.83 -0.78 8.59
CA ALA A 14 -2.39 -0.23 7.32
C ALA A 14 -1.96 -1.35 6.36
N MET A 15 -1.24 -2.34 6.91
CA MET A 15 -0.88 -3.56 6.19
C MET A 15 -2.10 -4.28 5.60
N HIS A 16 -3.19 -4.41 6.36
CA HIS A 16 -4.41 -5.09 5.88
C HIS A 16 -5.10 -4.33 4.75
N PHE A 17 -5.19 -3.00 4.87
CA PHE A 17 -5.73 -2.15 3.80
C PHE A 17 -4.87 -2.21 2.54
N LEU A 18 -3.54 -2.16 2.70
CA LEU A 18 -2.59 -2.23 1.60
C LEU A 18 -2.65 -3.60 0.90
N ALA A 19 -2.73 -4.69 1.67
CA ALA A 19 -2.89 -6.04 1.14
C ALA A 19 -4.19 -6.21 0.35
N GLY A 20 -5.31 -5.68 0.86
CA GLY A 20 -6.59 -5.70 0.17
C GLY A 20 -6.56 -4.91 -1.14
N TYR A 21 -6.00 -3.71 -1.12
CA TYR A 21 -5.80 -2.90 -2.32
C TYR A 21 -4.95 -3.63 -3.37
N ILE A 22 -3.80 -4.19 -2.97
CA ILE A 22 -2.90 -4.90 -3.89
C ILE A 22 -3.57 -6.14 -4.48
N SER A 23 -4.26 -6.94 -3.66
CA SER A 23 -4.98 -8.13 -4.12
C SER A 23 -6.04 -7.78 -5.17
N MET A 24 -6.81 -6.72 -4.94
CA MET A 24 -7.80 -6.22 -5.92
C MET A 24 -7.13 -5.66 -7.18
N PHE A 25 -6.06 -4.87 -7.04
CA PHE A 25 -5.33 -4.29 -8.15
C PHE A 25 -4.72 -5.36 -9.06
N SER A 26 -4.16 -6.40 -8.46
CA SER A 26 -3.55 -7.55 -9.17
C SER A 26 -4.58 -8.54 -9.73
N GLY A 27 -5.88 -8.24 -9.65
CA GLY A 27 -6.95 -9.08 -10.18
C GLY A 27 -7.18 -10.39 -9.41
N GLN A 28 -6.63 -10.51 -8.20
CA GLN A 28 -6.76 -11.69 -7.33
C GLN A 28 -7.94 -11.57 -6.36
N GLY A 29 -8.79 -10.56 -6.52
CA GLY A 29 -9.98 -10.36 -5.70
C GLY A 29 -11.09 -11.39 -5.96
N PRO A 30 -12.05 -11.54 -5.03
CA PRO A 30 -13.12 -12.55 -5.12
C PRO A 30 -14.03 -12.41 -6.35
N PHE A 31 -14.06 -11.22 -6.96
CA PHE A 31 -14.83 -10.94 -8.17
C PHE A 31 -13.99 -10.89 -9.45
N GLN A 32 -12.64 -11.02 -9.36
CA GLN A 32 -11.67 -10.85 -10.46
C GLN A 32 -11.82 -9.55 -11.27
N THR A 33 -12.71 -8.65 -10.85
CA THR A 33 -12.83 -7.29 -11.36
C THR A 33 -11.70 -6.50 -10.70
N GLY A 34 -10.62 -6.27 -11.45
CA GLY A 34 -9.55 -5.40 -11.00
C GLY A 34 -10.05 -4.00 -10.64
N ILE A 35 -9.20 -3.19 -10.01
CA ILE A 35 -9.53 -1.79 -9.73
C ILE A 35 -9.53 -1.01 -11.06
N THR A 36 -10.59 -0.27 -11.35
CA THR A 36 -10.63 0.60 -12.53
C THR A 36 -9.63 1.75 -12.35
N ARG A 37 -9.08 2.24 -13.46
CA ARG A 37 -8.08 3.30 -13.44
C ARG A 37 -8.53 4.55 -12.66
N GLU A 38 -9.80 4.95 -12.80
CA GLU A 38 -10.34 6.11 -12.09
C GLU A 38 -10.34 5.92 -10.57
N ILE A 39 -10.75 4.74 -10.10
CA ILE A 39 -10.75 4.41 -8.67
C ILE A 39 -9.30 4.33 -8.15
N ASP A 40 -8.42 3.69 -8.93
CA ASP A 40 -6.99 3.60 -8.62
C ASP A 40 -6.35 4.99 -8.46
N GLU A 41 -6.57 5.91 -9.40
CA GLU A 41 -6.04 7.27 -9.34
C GLU A 41 -6.53 8.04 -8.09
N VAL A 42 -7.79 7.87 -7.70
CA VAL A 42 -8.35 8.50 -6.49
C VAL A 42 -7.81 7.86 -5.21
N LEU A 43 -7.59 6.55 -5.18
CA LEU A 43 -7.07 5.84 -4.00
C LEU A 43 -5.57 6.02 -3.81
N ARG A 44 -4.82 6.33 -4.88
CA ARG A 44 -3.35 6.35 -4.89
C ARG A 44 -2.72 7.22 -3.80
N PRO A 45 -3.18 8.46 -3.51
CA PRO A 45 -2.65 9.25 -2.40
C PRO A 45 -2.86 8.56 -1.03
N GLY A 46 -4.00 7.88 -0.85
CA GLY A 46 -4.28 7.09 0.34
C GLY A 46 -3.35 5.90 0.47
N VAL A 47 -3.11 5.18 -0.62
CA VAL A 47 -2.15 4.06 -0.68
C VAL A 47 -0.74 4.52 -0.32
N TYR A 48 -0.28 5.65 -0.84
CA TYR A 48 1.01 6.23 -0.45
C TYR A 48 1.06 6.63 1.03
N SER A 49 -0.03 7.15 1.58
CA SER A 49 -0.13 7.43 3.02
C SER A 49 -0.04 6.15 3.86
N LEU A 50 -0.62 5.03 3.38
CA LEU A 50 -0.50 3.72 4.03
C LEU A 50 0.94 3.20 3.96
N ILE A 51 1.63 3.36 2.82
CA ILE A 51 3.04 2.98 2.67
C ILE A 51 3.94 3.78 3.62
N ASP A 52 3.70 5.08 3.82
CA ASP A 52 4.48 5.94 4.72
C ASP A 52 4.37 5.53 6.21
N ILE A 53 3.21 5.00 6.62
CA ILE A 53 2.98 4.59 8.01
C ILE A 53 3.32 3.13 8.29
N CYS A 54 3.51 2.30 7.26
CA CYS A 54 3.95 0.91 7.41
C CYS A 54 5.42 0.85 7.83
N GLU A 55 5.71 -0.03 8.80
CA GLU A 55 7.07 -0.35 9.20
C GLU A 55 7.67 -1.47 8.30
N GLU A 56 8.97 -1.69 8.40
CA GLU A 56 9.64 -2.76 7.64
C GLU A 56 9.06 -4.15 7.95
N SER A 57 8.68 -4.38 9.20
CA SER A 57 7.97 -5.59 9.66
C SER A 57 6.64 -5.78 8.94
N ASP A 58 5.88 -4.71 8.70
CA ASP A 58 4.61 -4.76 7.97
C ASP A 58 4.83 -5.17 6.52
N PHE A 59 5.88 -4.66 5.86
CA PHE A 59 6.23 -5.06 4.49
C PHE A 59 6.64 -6.53 4.42
N GLN A 60 7.41 -7.02 5.40
CA GLN A 60 7.77 -8.45 5.48
C GLN A 60 6.53 -9.33 5.65
N GLN A 61 5.61 -8.95 6.55
CA GLN A 61 4.35 -9.66 6.74
C GLN A 61 3.48 -9.62 5.48
N LEU A 62 3.43 -8.48 4.80
CA LEU A 62 2.66 -8.30 3.58
C LEU A 62 3.26 -9.11 2.41
N HIS A 63 4.59 -9.27 2.36
CA HIS A 63 5.24 -10.23 1.46
C HIS A 63 4.84 -11.68 1.75
N THR A 64 4.80 -12.09 3.02
CA THR A 64 4.34 -13.43 3.39
C THR A 64 2.86 -13.64 3.07
N TYR A 65 2.02 -12.62 3.32
CA TYR A 65 0.57 -12.69 3.12
C TYR A 65 0.17 -12.73 1.65
N LEU A 66 0.80 -11.89 0.81
CA LEU A 66 0.51 -11.84 -0.63
C LEU A 66 1.11 -13.02 -1.41
N GLY A 67 2.09 -13.72 -0.82
CA GLY A 67 2.78 -14.83 -1.45
C GLY A 67 3.59 -14.42 -2.68
N GLU A 68 3.92 -15.41 -3.52
CA GLU A 68 4.59 -15.19 -4.80
C GLU A 68 3.56 -14.90 -5.91
N GLY A 69 3.91 -14.01 -6.85
CA GLY A 69 3.08 -13.71 -8.02
C GLY A 69 2.82 -12.22 -8.27
N PRO A 70 1.74 -11.87 -9.00
CA PRO A 70 1.51 -10.50 -9.49
C PRO A 70 1.36 -9.48 -8.35
N CYS A 71 0.82 -9.89 -7.20
CA CYS A 71 0.72 -9.05 -6.00
C CYS A 71 2.08 -8.55 -5.50
N ARG A 72 3.13 -9.39 -5.58
CA ARG A 72 4.49 -9.03 -5.15
C ARG A 72 5.12 -7.98 -6.06
N THR A 73 4.90 -8.12 -7.37
CA THR A 73 5.36 -7.13 -8.36
C THR A 73 4.62 -5.80 -8.16
N THR A 74 3.30 -5.82 -7.99
CA THR A 74 2.50 -4.62 -7.70
C THR A 74 2.98 -3.91 -6.43
N LEU A 75 3.25 -4.63 -5.35
CA LEU A 75 3.81 -4.02 -4.13
C LEU A 75 5.15 -3.33 -4.40
N ALA A 76 6.07 -4.02 -5.09
CA ALA A 76 7.40 -3.48 -5.39
C ALA A 76 7.30 -2.21 -6.26
N ASP A 77 6.41 -2.21 -7.26
CA ASP A 77 6.15 -1.05 -8.11
C ASP A 77 5.56 0.11 -7.30
N LEU A 78 4.56 -0.14 -6.44
CA LEU A 78 3.97 0.89 -5.58
C LEU A 78 4.98 1.52 -4.61
N VAL A 79 5.83 0.70 -3.98
CA VAL A 79 6.88 1.20 -3.08
C VAL A 79 7.94 1.99 -3.84
N ARG A 80 8.31 1.55 -5.05
CA ARG A 80 9.22 2.31 -5.92
C ARG A 80 8.61 3.64 -6.32
N ASP A 81 7.36 3.64 -6.76
CA ASP A 81 6.65 4.84 -7.20
C ASP A 81 6.47 5.81 -6.04
N TYR A 82 6.10 5.32 -4.84
CA TYR A 82 6.07 6.11 -3.61
C TYR A 82 7.41 6.80 -3.37
N LYS A 83 8.51 6.03 -3.37
CA LYS A 83 9.86 6.59 -3.18
C LYS A 83 10.18 7.65 -4.22
N LEU A 84 9.86 7.44 -5.49
CA LEU A 84 10.06 8.45 -6.53
C LEU A 84 9.26 9.72 -6.23
N HIS A 85 7.96 9.62 -5.95
CA HIS A 85 7.11 10.79 -5.72
C HIS A 85 7.53 11.59 -4.47
N PHE A 86 7.94 10.92 -3.39
CA PHE A 86 8.29 11.58 -2.14
C PHE A 86 9.77 11.98 -2.04
N GLN A 87 10.68 11.32 -2.77
CA GLN A 87 12.08 11.73 -2.90
C GLN A 87 12.22 13.08 -3.64
N TYR A 88 11.23 13.46 -4.45
CA TYR A 88 11.16 14.77 -5.11
C TYR A 88 10.34 15.81 -4.34
N GLN A 89 9.50 15.43 -3.37
CA GLN A 89 8.78 16.39 -2.52
C GLN A 89 9.62 16.99 -1.37
N GLY A 90 10.79 16.40 -1.07
CA GLY A 90 11.72 16.90 -0.03
C GLY A 90 12.79 17.90 -0.50
N LYS A 91 12.73 18.37 -1.76
CA LYS A 91 13.63 19.39 -2.29
C LYS A 91 12.87 20.68 -2.59
N ILE A 92 12.63 21.49 -1.55
CA ILE A 92 12.46 22.95 -1.66
C ILE A 92 13.20 23.59 -0.50
#